data_AF-A0AAV0IF85-F1
#
_entry.id   AF-A0AAV0IF85-F1
#
_cell.length_a   1.000
_cell.length_b   1.000
_cell.length_c   1.000
_cell.angle_alpha   90.00
_cell.angle_beta   90.00
_cell.angle_gamma   90.00
#
_symmetry.space_group_name_H-M   'P 1'
#
loop_
_entity.id
_entity.type
_entity.pdbx_description
1 polymer ?
#
loop_
_entity_poly.entity_id
_entity_poly.type
_entity_poly.pdbx_seq_one_letter_code
_entity_poly.pdbx_strand_id
1 'polypeptide(L)'
;MDTWQYFVHRYMHQNKFLYRHVHSQHHRLVVPQAIGALYNHPLEGLLLDTVGVKTVDDHCGLWLPGNIFHLFFANNSAYHDIHHQLPGTKYNYSQPFFPLWDKLLGTHMPYVLVKRAEGGYEAKLMKD
;
A
#
# COMPACT_ATOMS: atom_id res chain seq x y z
N MET A 1 11.24 11.32 -0.01
CA MET A 1 9.89 10.92 0.40
C MET A 1 9.89 9.46 0.82
N ASP A 2 10.33 8.54 -0.04
CA ASP A 2 10.25 7.09 0.23
C ASP A 2 10.98 6.62 1.48
N THR A 3 12.13 7.20 1.82
CA THR A 3 12.91 6.77 2.99
C THR A 3 12.15 6.95 4.30
N TRP A 4 11.69 8.15 4.60
CA TRP A 4 11.07 8.41 5.90
C TRP A 4 9.69 7.76 5.99
N GLN A 5 8.92 7.72 4.89
CA GLN A 5 7.62 7.03 4.83
C GLN A 5 7.78 5.54 5.07
N TYR A 6 8.76 4.88 4.44
CA TYR A 6 9.06 3.47 4.70
C TYR A 6 9.30 3.20 6.18
N PHE A 7 10.19 3.97 6.81
CA PHE A 7 10.57 3.72 8.20
C PHE A 7 9.44 4.04 9.19
N VAL A 8 8.68 5.10 8.96
CA VAL A 8 7.51 5.44 9.80
C VAL A 8 6.42 4.38 9.63
N HIS A 9 6.11 3.98 8.40
CA HIS A 9 5.11 2.95 8.10
C HIS A 9 5.48 1.61 8.75
N ARG A 10 6.71 1.14 8.55
CA ARG A 10 7.22 -0.06 9.20
C ARG A 10 7.18 0.04 10.73
N TYR A 11 7.54 1.19 11.29
CA TYR A 11 7.50 1.41 12.74
C TYR A 11 6.07 1.35 13.30
N MET A 12 5.08 1.90 12.59
CA MET A 12 3.68 1.81 13.00
C MET A 12 3.16 0.37 13.02
N HIS A 13 3.65 -0.51 12.13
CA HIS A 13 3.37 -1.94 12.17
C HIS A 13 4.07 -2.68 13.32
N GLN A 14 5.31 -2.29 13.64
CA GLN A 14 6.10 -2.97 14.67
C GLN A 14 5.71 -2.55 16.09
N ASN A 15 5.32 -1.29 16.28
CA ASN A 15 4.90 -0.76 17.56
C ASN A 15 3.43 -1.12 17.83
N LYS A 16 3.21 -1.99 18.83
CA LYS A 16 1.85 -2.48 19.20
C LYS A 16 0.87 -1.36 19.54
N PHE A 17 1.33 -0.27 20.16
CA PHE A 17 0.48 0.85 20.52
C PHE A 17 0.03 1.60 19.26
N LEU A 18 0.97 1.93 18.37
CA LEU A 18 0.68 2.65 17.13
C LEU A 18 -0.17 1.80 16.20
N TYR A 19 0.14 0.51 16.05
CA TYR A 19 -0.69 -0.40 15.27
C TYR A 19 -2.12 -0.42 15.82
N ARG A 20 -2.31 -0.68 17.12
CA ARG A 20 -3.66 -0.85 17.69
C ARG A 20 -4.52 0.41 17.64
N HIS A 21 -3.93 1.59 17.80
CA HIS A 21 -4.72 2.83 17.96
C HIS A 21 -4.72 3.74 16.73
N VAL A 22 -3.76 3.55 15.83
CA VAL A 22 -3.58 4.41 14.66
C VAL A 22 -3.74 3.55 13.41
N HIS A 23 -2.78 2.66 13.15
CA HIS A 23 -2.65 1.99 11.85
C HIS A 23 -3.63 0.85 11.59
N SER A 24 -4.21 0.27 12.65
CA SER A 24 -5.25 -0.74 12.50
C SER A 24 -6.52 -0.17 11.89
N GLN A 25 -6.79 1.14 12.00
CA GLN A 25 -7.94 1.77 11.34
C GLN A 25 -7.79 1.70 9.82
N HIS A 26 -6.61 2.07 9.32
CA HIS A 26 -6.23 1.92 7.91
C HIS A 26 -6.37 0.46 7.43
N HIS A 27 -5.87 -0.49 8.22
CA HIS A 27 -5.97 -1.94 7.92
C HIS A 27 -7.34 -2.58 8.16
N ARG A 28 -8.37 -1.84 8.61
CA ARG A 28 -9.75 -2.36 8.65
C ARG A 28 -10.30 -2.60 7.25
N LEU A 29 -9.80 -1.85 6.27
CA LEU A 29 -10.14 -2.02 4.87
C LEU A 29 -9.12 -2.97 4.25
N VAL A 30 -9.48 -4.25 4.15
CA VAL A 30 -8.64 -5.30 3.53
C VAL A 30 -8.56 -5.13 2.01
N VAL A 31 -9.54 -4.45 1.41
CA VAL A 31 -9.55 -4.08 -0.01
C VAL A 31 -9.39 -2.56 -0.08
N PRO A 32 -8.25 -2.03 -0.57
CA PRO A 32 -8.07 -0.60 -0.75
C PRO A 32 -9.09 -0.08 -1.76
N GLN A 33 -9.83 0.93 -1.34
CA GLN A 33 -10.77 1.68 -2.18
C GLN A 33 -10.40 3.15 -2.06
N ALA A 34 -10.66 3.95 -3.10
CA ALA A 34 -10.29 5.38 -3.12
C ALA A 34 -10.82 6.18 -1.91
N ILE A 35 -11.95 5.76 -1.35
CA ILE A 35 -12.55 6.34 -0.14
C ILE A 35 -11.79 5.91 1.13
N GLY A 36 -11.19 4.71 1.12
CA GLY A 36 -10.35 4.18 2.20
C GLY A 36 -9.06 4.96 2.43
N ALA A 37 -8.52 5.59 1.39
CA ALA A 37 -7.40 6.55 1.50
C ALA A 37 -7.71 7.74 2.42
N LEU A 38 -9.00 8.10 2.56
CA LEU A 38 -9.47 9.18 3.43
C LEU A 38 -9.94 8.67 4.81
N TYR A 39 -9.95 7.35 5.02
CA TYR A 39 -10.37 6.69 6.26
C TYR A 39 -9.21 6.46 7.24
N ASN A 40 -8.15 7.26 7.08
CA ASN A 40 -6.96 7.26 7.93
C ASN A 40 -7.20 8.13 9.17
N HIS A 41 -6.47 7.85 10.26
CA HIS A 41 -6.44 8.78 11.39
C HIS A 41 -5.87 10.14 10.91
N PRO A 42 -6.35 11.30 11.37
CA PRO A 42 -5.85 12.60 10.89
C PRO A 42 -4.32 12.77 11.00
N LEU A 43 -3.71 12.15 12.01
CA LEU A 43 -2.25 12.10 12.14
C LEU A 43 -1.56 11.26 11.06
N GLU A 44 -2.15 10.15 10.60
CA GLU A 44 -1.62 9.39 9.47
C GLU A 44 -1.76 10.18 8.17
N GLY A 45 -2.90 10.83 7.94
CA GLY A 45 -3.08 11.68 6.76
C GLY A 45 -2.07 12.83 6.73
N LEU A 46 -1.80 13.47 7.86
CA LEU A 46 -0.79 14.53 7.96
C LEU A 46 0.65 14.01 7.78
N LEU A 47 0.94 12.83 8.32
CA LEU A 47 2.28 12.26 8.36
C LEU A 47 2.59 11.31 7.22
N LEU A 48 1.68 10.87 6.36
CA LEU A 48 1.98 9.90 5.29
C LEU A 48 1.44 10.35 3.93
N ASP A 49 0.35 11.12 3.88
CA ASP A 49 -0.33 11.48 2.62
C ASP A 49 0.23 12.76 1.99
N THR A 50 1.56 12.91 1.96
CA THR A 50 2.22 14.16 1.54
C THR A 50 2.17 14.43 0.02
N VAL A 51 1.50 13.60 -0.80
CA VAL A 51 1.25 13.87 -2.23
C VAL A 51 -0.11 13.33 -2.66
N GLY A 52 -1.14 14.18 -2.58
CA GLY A 52 -2.55 13.79 -2.72
C GLY A 52 -2.90 12.94 -3.95
N VAL A 53 -2.27 13.14 -5.11
CA VAL A 53 -2.63 12.37 -6.33
C VAL A 53 -2.03 10.97 -6.36
N LYS A 54 -0.73 10.81 -6.02
CA LYS A 54 -0.08 9.50 -6.06
C LYS A 54 -0.56 8.60 -4.92
N THR A 55 -0.75 9.18 -3.74
CA THR A 55 -1.34 8.44 -2.61
C THR A 55 -2.76 8.00 -2.95
N VAL A 56 -3.60 8.86 -3.54
CA VAL A 56 -4.95 8.45 -3.97
C VAL A 56 -4.88 7.33 -5.02
N ASP A 57 -3.95 7.40 -5.97
CA ASP A 57 -3.73 6.35 -6.98
C ASP A 57 -3.38 4.99 -6.33
N ASP A 58 -2.46 4.97 -5.37
CA ASP A 58 -2.06 3.73 -4.67
C ASP A 58 -3.18 3.15 -3.81
N HIS A 59 -4.08 4.00 -3.31
CA HIS A 59 -5.14 3.56 -2.40
C HIS A 59 -6.49 3.38 -3.11
N CYS A 60 -6.60 3.72 -4.40
CA CYS A 60 -7.89 3.71 -5.09
C CYS A 60 -8.43 2.32 -5.41
N GLY A 61 -7.56 1.31 -5.44
CA GLY A 61 -7.89 -0.05 -5.87
C GLY A 61 -8.18 -0.16 -7.37
N LEU A 62 -7.90 0.87 -8.17
CA LEU A 62 -8.15 0.88 -9.61
C LEU A 62 -6.86 0.63 -10.40
N TRP A 63 -6.91 -0.34 -11.30
CA TRP A 63 -5.86 -0.56 -12.30
C TRP A 63 -6.28 -0.01 -13.66
N LEU A 64 -6.09 1.30 -13.87
CA LEU A 64 -6.54 1.99 -15.09
C LEU A 64 -5.55 1.81 -16.26
N PRO A 65 -6.01 1.44 -17.47
CA PRO A 65 -5.17 1.41 -18.66
C PRO A 65 -4.58 2.79 -18.98
N GLY A 66 -3.26 2.88 -19.19
CA GLY A 66 -2.58 4.14 -19.52
C GLY A 66 -2.26 5.05 -18.32
N ASN A 67 -2.40 4.55 -17.08
CA ASN A 67 -1.99 5.29 -15.90
C ASN A 67 -0.48 5.57 -15.90
N ILE A 68 -0.11 6.85 -16.05
CA ILE A 68 1.29 7.28 -16.13
C ILE A 68 2.08 6.94 -14.87
N PHE A 69 1.46 6.91 -13.69
CA PHE A 69 2.16 6.58 -12.45
C PHE A 69 2.59 5.11 -12.43
N HIS A 70 1.75 4.20 -12.95
CA HIS A 70 2.09 2.78 -13.07
C HIS A 70 3.18 2.53 -14.14
N LEU A 71 3.37 3.45 -15.09
CA LEU A 71 4.44 3.36 -16.09
C LEU A 71 5.81 3.77 -15.52
N PHE A 72 5.83 4.73 -14.60
CA PHE A 72 7.08 5.29 -14.05
C PHE A 72 7.44 4.76 -12.66
N PHE A 73 6.47 4.24 -11.90
CA PHE A 73 6.66 3.81 -10.52
C PHE A 73 6.17 2.38 -10.30
N ALA A 74 7.04 1.57 -9.69
CA ALA A 74 6.72 0.17 -9.35
C ALA A 74 5.84 0.06 -8.09
N ASN A 75 5.74 1.13 -7.31
CA ASN A 75 4.75 1.28 -6.26
C ASN A 75 3.42 1.70 -6.89
N ASN A 76 2.38 0.91 -6.68
CA ASN A 76 1.07 1.06 -7.31
C ASN A 76 -0.03 0.45 -6.42
N SER A 77 -1.28 0.53 -6.86
CA SER A 77 -2.40 0.04 -6.04
C SER A 77 -2.38 -1.46 -5.77
N ALA A 78 -1.77 -2.27 -6.65
CA ALA A 78 -1.66 -3.72 -6.43
C ALA A 78 -0.58 -4.05 -5.38
N TYR A 79 0.53 -3.31 -5.38
CA TYR A 79 1.56 -3.42 -4.36
C TYR A 79 1.02 -3.13 -2.95
N HIS A 80 0.19 -2.08 -2.85
CA HIS A 80 -0.46 -1.68 -1.59
C HIS A 80 -1.61 -2.61 -1.21
N ASP A 81 -2.42 -3.09 -2.15
CA ASP A 81 -3.46 -4.12 -1.89
C ASP A 81 -2.86 -5.37 -1.24
N ILE A 82 -1.72 -5.84 -1.74
CA ILE A 82 -1.02 -6.99 -1.15
C ILE A 82 -0.64 -6.73 0.30
N HIS A 83 -0.21 -5.52 0.63
CA HIS A 83 0.11 -5.13 2.01
C HIS A 83 -1.11 -5.18 2.95
N HIS A 84 -2.29 -4.77 2.47
CA HIS A 84 -3.54 -4.80 3.23
C HIS A 84 -4.10 -6.21 3.46
N GLN A 85 -3.75 -7.17 2.61
CA GLN A 85 -4.15 -8.56 2.82
C GLN A 85 -3.54 -9.09 4.12
N LEU A 86 -4.30 -9.89 4.89
CA LEU A 86 -3.86 -10.48 6.16
C LEU A 86 -2.42 -11.04 6.15
N PRO A 87 -2.01 -11.89 5.18
CA PRO A 87 -0.63 -12.39 5.11
C PRO A 87 0.41 -11.33 4.72
N GLY A 88 -0.01 -10.23 4.08
CA GLY A 88 0.86 -9.18 3.55
C GLY A 88 1.17 -8.03 4.52
N THR A 89 0.49 -7.93 5.66
CA THR A 89 0.71 -6.89 6.69
C THR A 89 2.15 -6.76 7.22
N LYS A 90 3.01 -7.74 6.92
CA LYS A 90 4.44 -7.76 7.29
C LYS A 90 5.39 -7.31 6.17
N TYR A 91 4.86 -6.89 5.04
CA TYR A 91 5.60 -6.67 3.80
C TYR A 91 5.13 -5.40 3.07
N ASN A 92 5.89 -4.95 2.08
CA ASN A 92 5.51 -3.89 1.15
C ASN A 92 5.20 -2.53 1.81
N TYR A 93 6.09 -2.05 2.68
CA TYR A 93 5.89 -0.81 3.45
C TYR A 93 6.23 0.47 2.69
N SER A 94 7.01 0.38 1.61
CA SER A 94 7.49 1.56 0.88
C SER A 94 6.29 2.27 0.27
N GLN A 95 6.25 3.58 0.40
CA GLN A 95 5.38 4.49 -0.32
C GLN A 95 6.13 5.80 -0.53
N PRO A 96 5.82 6.60 -1.57
CA PRO A 96 4.77 6.37 -2.56
C PRO A 96 5.32 5.98 -3.95
N PHE A 97 6.63 5.92 -4.18
CA PHE A 97 7.20 5.81 -5.53
C PHE A 97 7.95 4.50 -5.77
N PHE A 98 8.87 4.13 -4.88
CA PHE A 98 9.80 3.03 -5.15
C PHE A 98 9.78 1.98 -4.05
N PRO A 99 9.74 0.67 -4.38
CA PRO A 99 9.85 -0.42 -3.41
C PRO A 99 11.30 -0.65 -2.93
N LEU A 100 12.15 0.37 -3.02
CA LEU A 100 13.60 0.27 -2.81
C LEU A 100 13.92 -0.29 -1.44
N TRP A 101 13.31 0.26 -0.38
CA TRP A 101 13.60 -0.15 0.99
C TRP A 101 13.07 -1.55 1.31
N ASP A 102 11.92 -1.93 0.77
CA ASP A 102 11.43 -3.31 0.89
C ASP A 102 12.35 -4.32 0.22
N LYS A 103 12.93 -3.98 -0.94
CA LYS A 103 13.91 -4.83 -1.61
C LYS A 103 15.23 -4.90 -0.84
N LEU A 104 15.73 -3.77 -0.34
CA LEU A 104 16.99 -3.72 0.42
C LEU A 104 16.91 -4.44 1.77
N LEU A 105 15.75 -4.37 2.44
CA LEU A 105 15.57 -4.89 3.80
C LEU A 105 14.79 -6.21 3.85
N GLY A 106 14.54 -6.83 2.70
CA GLY A 106 13.90 -8.14 2.60
C GLY A 106 12.43 -8.17 3.04
N THR A 107 11.73 -7.02 2.97
CA THR A 107 10.30 -6.91 3.29
C THR A 107 9.43 -6.81 2.03
N HIS A 108 9.99 -7.08 0.85
CA HIS A 108 9.22 -7.11 -0.40
C HIS A 108 8.47 -8.43 -0.57
N MET A 109 7.16 -8.36 -0.81
CA MET A 109 6.31 -9.51 -1.15
C MET A 109 5.90 -9.47 -2.63
N PRO A 110 6.31 -10.44 -3.45
CA PRO A 110 5.91 -10.53 -4.85
C PRO A 110 4.42 -10.87 -5.00
N TYR A 111 3.84 -10.43 -6.12
CA TYR A 111 2.43 -10.62 -6.42
C TYR A 111 2.17 -10.74 -7.93
N VAL A 112 1.01 -11.32 -8.26
CA VAL A 112 0.48 -11.40 -9.63
C VAL A 112 -0.89 -10.74 -9.69
N LEU A 113 -1.19 -10.14 -10.84
CA LEU A 113 -2.53 -9.65 -11.15
C LEU A 113 -3.32 -10.73 -11.90
N VAL A 114 -4.45 -11.14 -11.33
CA VAL A 114 -5.37 -12.10 -11.94
C VAL A 114 -6.59 -11.35 -12.42
N LYS A 115 -6.94 -11.51 -13.70
CA LYS A 115 -8.16 -10.93 -14.27
C LYS A 115 -9.39 -11.66 -13.71
N ARG A 116 -10.38 -10.91 -13.22
CA ARG A 116 -11.63 -11.49 -12.70
C ARG A 116 -12.63 -11.78 -13.81
N ALA A 117 -13.52 -12.74 -13.58
CA ALA A 117 -14.56 -13.13 -14.54
C ALA A 117 -15.55 -11.97 -14.81
N GLU A 118 -15.92 -11.25 -13.75
CA GLU A 118 -16.75 -10.04 -13.81
C GLU A 118 -16.02 -8.76 -14.28
N GLY A 119 -14.73 -8.86 -14.65
CA GLY A 119 -13.90 -7.73 -15.06
C GLY A 119 -13.06 -7.13 -13.93
N GLY A 120 -12.02 -6.36 -14.30
CA GLY A 120 -11.01 -5.87 -13.36
C GLY A 120 -9.93 -6.88 -13.02
N TYR A 121 -9.08 -6.53 -12.05
CA TYR A 121 -7.95 -7.34 -11.60
C TYR A 121 -7.97 -7.56 -10.08
N GLU A 122 -7.39 -8.67 -9.64
CA GLU A 122 -7.14 -9.02 -8.25
C GLU A 122 -5.63 -9.20 -8.06
N ALA A 123 -5.03 -8.56 -7.06
CA ALA A 123 -3.65 -8.85 -6.69
C ALA A 123 -3.61 -10.09 -5.79
N LYS A 124 -2.81 -11.09 -6.15
CA LYS A 124 -2.59 -12.30 -5.34
C LYS A 124 -1.12 -12.41 -5.00
N LEU A 125 -0.83 -12.79 -3.75
CA LEU A 125 0.54 -13.14 -3.36
C LEU A 125 1.04 -14.26 -4.27
N MET A 126 2.26 -14.11 -4.77
CA MET A 126 2.97 -15.23 -5.38
C MET A 126 3.44 -16.14 -4.23
N LYS A 127 2.84 -17.32 -4.12
CA LYS A 127 3.39 -18.38 -3.28
C LYS A 127 4.55 -19.02 -4.05
N ASP A 128 5.69 -19.15 -3.39
CA ASP A 128 6.83 -19.93 -3.89
C ASP A 128 6.44 -21.40 -4.14
#